data_AF-A0A444YP57-F1
#
_entry.id   AF-A0A444YP57-F1
#
_cell.length_a   1.000
_cell.length_b   1.000
_cell.length_c   1.000
_cell.angle_alpha   90.00
_cell.angle_beta   90.00
_cell.angle_gamma   90.00
#
_symmetry.space_group_name_H-M   'P 1'
#
loop_
_entity.id
_entity.type
_entity.pdbx_description
1 polymer ?
#
loop_
_entity_poly.entity_id
_entity_poly.type
_entity_poly.pdbx_seq_one_letter_code
_entity_poly.pdbx_strand_id
1 'polypeptide(L)'
;MGGLALNPLKDELCKENLQLAEENLKKEPRIMELRNQSSIIRTTELAAAKEKLSELEKQKEEMLKMNSPASLIHRIQESMNKTDEESENLHQKILDREIDLASFLQNYKKLRIAYHRKSLIHLAAKTSNI
;
A
#
# COMPACT_ATOMS: atom_id res chain seq x y z
N MET A 1 16.75 -26.48 -73.38
CA MET A 1 15.34 -26.85 -73.07
C MET A 1 14.95 -26.41 -71.65
N GLY A 2 15.17 -25.14 -71.28
CA GLY A 2 14.91 -24.65 -69.91
C GLY A 2 13.98 -23.42 -69.80
N GLY A 3 13.48 -22.90 -70.92
CA GLY A 3 12.74 -21.63 -70.95
C GLY A 3 11.21 -21.74 -70.90
N LEU A 4 10.63 -22.94 -71.10
CA LEU A 4 9.17 -23.11 -71.20
C LEU A 4 8.48 -23.49 -69.88
N ALA A 5 9.22 -24.08 -68.92
CA ALA A 5 8.69 -24.45 -67.60
C ALA A 5 8.73 -23.30 -66.57
N LEU A 6 9.44 -22.21 -66.89
CA LEU A 6 9.63 -21.08 -65.96
C LEU A 6 8.42 -20.14 -65.90
N ASN A 7 7.66 -20.02 -67.00
CA ASN A 7 6.50 -19.12 -67.07
C ASN A 7 5.28 -19.66 -66.30
N PRO A 8 4.87 -20.95 -66.44
CA PRO A 8 3.69 -21.46 -65.73
C PRO A 8 3.88 -21.48 -64.21
N LEU A 9 5.07 -21.86 -63.73
CA LEU A 9 5.40 -21.85 -62.30
C LEU A 9 5.40 -20.44 -61.72
N LYS A 10 5.92 -19.47 -62.49
CA LYS A 10 5.90 -18.05 -62.12
C LYS A 10 4.48 -17.50 -62.07
N ASP A 11 3.62 -17.87 -63.01
CA ASP A 11 2.22 -17.44 -63.06
C ASP A 11 1.41 -18.03 -61.89
N GLU A 12 1.67 -19.29 -61.53
CA GLU A 12 1.07 -19.96 -60.37
C GLU A 12 1.49 -19.29 -59.05
N LEU A 13 2.79 -19.04 -58.86
CA LEU A 13 3.31 -18.27 -57.72
C LEU A 13 2.74 -16.85 -57.63
N CYS A 14 2.60 -16.16 -58.77
CA CYS A 14 1.97 -14.85 -58.82
C CYS A 14 0.50 -14.90 -58.39
N LYS A 15 -0.23 -15.93 -58.83
CA LYS A 15 -1.64 -16.13 -58.48
C LYS A 15 -1.81 -16.47 -57.00
N GLU A 16 -0.98 -17.35 -56.44
CA GLU A 16 -0.98 -17.68 -55.02
C GLU A 16 -0.65 -16.47 -54.15
N ASN A 17 0.39 -15.70 -54.51
CA ASN A 17 0.74 -14.48 -53.80
C ASN A 17 -0.38 -13.42 -53.85
N LEU A 18 -1.07 -13.30 -54.99
CA LEU A 18 -2.21 -12.40 -55.11
C LEU A 18 -3.37 -12.83 -54.20
N GLN A 19 -3.69 -14.13 -54.17
CA GLN A 19 -4.73 -14.67 -53.29
C GLN A 19 -4.38 -14.46 -51.81
N LEU A 20 -3.13 -14.72 -51.40
CA LEU A 20 -2.66 -14.46 -50.05
C LEU A 20 -2.73 -12.97 -49.70
N ALA A 21 -2.36 -12.08 -50.62
CA ALA A 21 -2.45 -10.65 -50.42
C ALA A 21 -3.91 -10.21 -50.21
N GLU A 22 -4.85 -10.69 -51.04
CA GLU A 22 -6.28 -10.41 -50.88
C GLU A 22 -6.85 -10.94 -49.56
N GLU A 23 -6.48 -12.16 -49.15
CA GLU A 23 -6.87 -12.71 -47.86
C GLU A 23 -6.30 -11.94 -46.68
N ASN A 24 -5.07 -11.45 -46.80
CA ASN A 24 -4.45 -10.61 -45.78
C ASN A 24 -5.13 -9.25 -45.67
N LEU A 25 -5.42 -8.60 -46.80
CA LEU A 25 -6.18 -7.35 -46.86
C LEU A 25 -7.56 -7.49 -46.20
N LYS A 26 -8.24 -8.63 -46.40
CA LYS A 26 -9.53 -8.92 -45.73
C LYS A 26 -9.41 -9.03 -44.20
N LYS A 27 -8.24 -9.37 -43.66
CA LYS A 27 -7.99 -9.48 -42.20
C LYS A 27 -7.60 -8.14 -41.57
N GLU A 28 -7.13 -7.17 -42.35
CA GLU A 28 -6.68 -5.86 -41.84
C GLU A 28 -7.73 -5.14 -40.98
N PRO A 29 -9.02 -5.06 -41.35
CA PRO A 29 -10.02 -4.38 -40.52
C PRO A 29 -10.15 -5.01 -39.14
N ARG A 30 -10.12 -6.35 -39.06
CA ARG A 30 -10.21 -7.08 -37.79
C ARG A 30 -8.96 -6.88 -36.94
N ILE A 31 -7.78 -6.86 -37.55
CA ILE A 31 -6.52 -6.56 -36.86
C ILE A 31 -6.55 -5.15 -36.28
N MET A 32 -7.04 -4.18 -37.04
CA MET A 32 -7.16 -2.78 -36.60
C MET A 32 -8.14 -2.65 -35.42
N GLU A 33 -9.29 -3.33 -35.50
CA GLU A 33 -10.29 -3.35 -34.43
C GLU A 33 -9.71 -3.92 -33.12
N LEU A 34 -9.05 -5.08 -33.19
CA LEU A 34 -8.42 -5.72 -32.03
C LEU A 34 -7.31 -4.84 -31.42
N ARG A 35 -6.52 -4.16 -32.26
CA ARG A 35 -5.51 -3.19 -31.80
C ARG A 35 -6.16 -2.02 -31.08
N ASN A 36 -7.27 -1.49 -31.60
CA ASN A 36 -8.00 -0.40 -30.95
C ASN A 36 -8.58 -0.85 -29.60
N GLN A 37 -9.24 -2.01 -29.54
CA GLN A 37 -9.75 -2.57 -28.29
C GLN A 37 -8.63 -2.78 -27.26
N SER A 38 -7.50 -3.34 -27.68
CA SER A 38 -6.34 -3.53 -26.81
C SER A 38 -5.71 -2.20 -26.36
N SER A 39 -5.80 -1.15 -27.18
CA SER A 39 -5.41 0.21 -26.79
C SER A 39 -6.33 0.74 -25.70
N ILE A 40 -7.65 0.66 -25.92
CA ILE A 40 -8.68 1.11 -24.96
C ILE A 40 -8.53 0.41 -23.61
N ILE A 41 -8.42 -0.92 -23.58
CA ILE A 41 -8.25 -1.69 -22.34
C ILE A 41 -6.99 -1.25 -21.59
N ARG A 42 -5.89 -1.00 -22.31
CA ARG A 42 -4.63 -0.55 -21.69
C ARG A 42 -4.72 0.85 -21.10
N THR A 43 -5.39 1.77 -21.78
CA THR A 43 -5.46 3.17 -21.36
C THR A 43 -6.58 3.45 -20.36
N THR A 44 -7.62 2.62 -20.32
CA THR A 44 -8.76 2.81 -19.41
C THR A 44 -8.69 1.85 -18.24
N GLU A 45 -8.93 0.56 -18.46
CA GLU A 45 -9.04 -0.45 -17.41
C GLU A 45 -7.70 -0.70 -16.70
N LEU A 46 -6.63 -0.95 -17.46
CA LEU A 46 -5.32 -1.25 -16.87
C LEU A 46 -4.74 -0.02 -16.15
N ALA A 47 -4.89 1.17 -16.73
CA ALA A 47 -4.43 2.40 -16.10
C ALA A 47 -5.18 2.66 -14.78
N ALA A 48 -6.51 2.56 -14.78
CA ALA A 48 -7.32 2.75 -13.57
C ALA A 48 -7.02 1.69 -12.49
N ALA A 49 -6.81 0.42 -12.89
CA ALA A 49 -6.44 -0.64 -11.96
C ALA A 49 -5.06 -0.40 -11.32
N LYS A 50 -4.09 0.09 -12.09
CA LYS A 50 -2.76 0.45 -11.59
C LYS A 50 -2.79 1.64 -10.65
N GLU A 51 -3.57 2.66 -10.97
CA GLU A 51 -3.75 3.83 -10.10
C GLU A 51 -4.37 3.41 -8.75
N LYS A 52 -5.44 2.60 -8.80
CA LYS A 52 -6.08 2.07 -7.59
C LYS A 52 -5.12 1.21 -6.75
N LEU A 53 -4.31 0.37 -7.40
CA LEU A 53 -3.29 -0.42 -6.73
C LEU A 53 -2.26 0.47 -6.03
N SER A 54 -1.76 1.50 -6.73
CA SER A 54 -0.79 2.43 -6.17
C SER A 54 -1.31 3.18 -4.95
N GLU A 55 -2.58 3.60 -4.97
CA GLU A 55 -3.22 4.24 -3.82
C GLU A 55 -3.35 3.27 -2.63
N LEU A 56 -3.75 2.02 -2.89
CA LEU A 56 -3.83 0.99 -1.83
C LEU A 56 -2.45 0.66 -1.23
N GLU A 57 -1.40 0.60 -2.05
CA GLU A 57 -0.03 0.38 -1.59
C GLU A 57 0.44 1.53 -0.70
N LYS A 58 0.13 2.78 -1.07
CA LYS A 58 0.42 3.95 -0.26
C LYS A 58 -0.30 3.89 1.09
N GLN A 59 -1.60 3.59 1.10
CA GLN A 59 -2.38 3.44 2.34
C GLN A 59 -1.83 2.33 3.23
N LYS A 60 -1.44 1.19 2.64
CA LYS A 60 -0.78 0.10 3.35
C LYS A 60 0.52 0.56 4.01
N GLU A 61 1.36 1.28 3.27
CA GLU A 61 2.65 1.76 3.79
C GLU A 61 2.46 2.76 4.93
N GLU A 62 1.51 3.69 4.82
CA GLU A 62 1.16 4.61 5.90
C GLU A 62 0.65 3.88 7.14
N MET A 63 -0.21 2.87 6.96
CA MET A 63 -0.70 2.03 8.05
C MET A 63 0.42 1.21 8.70
N LEU A 64 1.38 0.70 7.92
CA LEU A 64 2.54 -0.03 8.44
C LEU A 64 3.47 0.89 9.23
N LYS A 65 3.72 2.11 8.76
CA LYS A 65 4.49 3.11 9.52
C LYS A 65 3.85 3.39 10.87
N MET A 66 2.52 3.57 10.90
CA MET A 66 1.80 3.89 12.13
C MET A 66 1.66 2.71 13.11
N ASN A 67 1.71 1.48 12.60
CA ASN A 67 1.53 0.26 13.38
C ASN A 67 2.80 -0.60 13.45
N SER A 68 3.95 -0.03 13.08
CA SER A 68 5.23 -0.72 13.23
C SER A 68 5.49 -1.01 14.71
N PRO A 69 6.16 -2.12 15.06
CA PRO A 69 6.52 -2.43 16.44
C PRO A 69 7.22 -1.25 17.14
N ALA A 70 8.15 -0.59 16.44
CA ALA A 70 8.86 0.58 16.94
C ALA A 70 7.91 1.76 17.25
N SER A 71 6.99 2.08 16.34
CA SER A 71 6.00 3.15 16.53
C SER A 71 5.02 2.85 17.66
N LEU A 72 4.60 1.60 17.82
CA LEU A 72 3.73 1.18 18.92
C LEU A 72 4.46 1.26 20.28
N ILE A 73 5.70 0.79 20.35
CA ILE A 73 6.55 0.90 21.55
C ILE A 73 6.76 2.38 21.92
N HIS A 74 7.03 3.23 20.93
CA HIS A 74 7.18 4.67 21.13
C HIS A 74 5.91 5.31 21.72
N ARG A 75 4.72 4.98 21.19
CA ARG A 75 3.45 5.48 21.72
C ARG A 75 3.20 5.04 23.16
N ILE A 76 3.59 3.82 23.53
CA ILE A 76 3.49 3.36 24.93
C ILE A 76 4.41 4.19 25.82
N GLN A 77 5.64 4.47 25.37
CA GLN A 77 6.58 5.34 26.09
C GLN A 77 6.04 6.77 26.26
N GLU A 78 5.49 7.38 25.20
CA GLU A 78 4.88 8.72 25.28
C GLU A 78 3.69 8.75 26.25
N SER A 79 2.81 7.74 26.18
CA SER A 79 1.68 7.60 27.09
C SER A 79 2.12 7.44 28.55
N MET A 80 3.24 6.73 28.77
CA MET A 80 3.85 6.58 30.08
C MET A 80 4.39 7.92 30.59
N ASN A 81 5.19 8.64 29.78
CA ASN A 81 5.72 9.97 30.12
C ASN A 81 4.60 10.95 30.46
N LYS A 82 3.52 10.97 29.67
CA LYS A 82 2.35 11.82 29.95
C LYS A 82 1.70 11.49 31.28
N THR A 83 1.60 10.21 31.64
CA THR A 83 1.03 9.80 32.95
C THR A 83 1.94 10.23 34.11
N ASP A 84 3.25 10.24 33.89
CA ASP A 84 4.23 10.72 34.87
C ASP A 84 4.12 12.23 35.06
N GLU A 85 4.06 12.98 33.96
CA GLU A 85 3.83 14.43 33.97
C GLU A 85 2.49 14.81 34.64
N GLU A 86 1.41 14.07 34.37
CA GLU A 86 0.14 14.23 35.08
C GLU A 86 0.26 13.97 36.59
N SER A 87 1.13 13.04 37.00
CA SER A 87 1.40 12.74 38.42
C SER A 87 2.16 13.88 39.09
N GLU A 88 3.14 14.47 38.40
CA GLU A 88 3.91 15.63 38.87
C GLU A 88 3.02 16.88 38.95
N ASN A 89 2.16 17.11 37.95
CA ASN A 89 1.18 18.19 38.00
C ASN A 89 0.22 18.04 39.19
N LEU A 90 -0.20 16.80 39.49
CA LEU A 90 -1.04 16.52 40.65
C LEU A 90 -0.28 16.74 41.97
N HIS A 91 1.03 16.46 41.99
CA HIS A 91 1.91 16.78 43.12
C HIS A 91 2.01 18.28 43.36
N GLN A 92 2.14 19.07 42.30
CA GLN A 92 2.17 20.53 42.42
C GLN A 92 0.84 21.08 42.99
N LYS A 93 -0.30 20.57 42.53
CA LYS A 93 -1.63 21.00 43.02
C LYS A 93 -1.84 20.81 44.52
N ILE A 94 -1.30 19.73 45.11
CA ILE A 94 -1.43 19.52 46.57
C ILE A 94 -0.52 20.49 47.34
N LEU A 95 0.66 20.82 46.81
CA LEU A 95 1.56 21.83 47.41
C LEU A 95 0.92 23.22 47.38
N ASP A 96 0.27 23.55 46.26
CA ASP A 96 -0.45 24.81 46.07
C ASP A 96 -1.80 24.86 46.80
N ARG A 97 -2.16 23.77 47.50
CA ARG A 97 -3.42 23.61 48.25
C ARG A 97 -4.67 23.74 47.37
N GLU A 98 -4.55 23.46 46.07
CA GLU A 98 -5.67 23.45 45.11
C GLU A 98 -6.54 22.19 45.21
N ILE A 99 -6.03 21.15 45.86
CA ILE A 99 -6.70 19.86 46.06
C ILE A 99 -6.53 19.40 47.50
N ASP A 100 -7.52 18.69 48.03
CA ASP A 100 -7.43 18.07 49.35
C ASP A 100 -6.60 16.77 49.32
N LEU A 101 -6.14 16.36 50.50
CA LEU A 101 -5.29 15.18 50.65
C LEU A 101 -5.97 13.87 50.20
N ALA A 102 -7.26 13.70 50.44
CA ALA A 102 -7.96 12.46 50.07
C ALA A 102 -8.07 12.35 48.55
N SER A 103 -8.46 13.43 47.88
CA SER A 103 -8.52 13.52 46.42
C SER A 103 -7.14 13.34 45.78
N PHE A 104 -6.09 13.94 46.36
CA PHE A 104 -4.71 13.72 45.92
C PHE A 104 -4.34 12.24 45.98
N LEU A 105 -4.49 11.59 47.14
CA LEU A 105 -4.09 10.19 47.34
C LEU A 105 -4.81 9.24 46.39
N GLN A 106 -6.13 9.44 46.19
CA GLN A 106 -6.92 8.63 45.28
C GLN A 106 -6.43 8.76 43.83
N ASN A 107 -6.26 10.00 43.34
CA ASN A 107 -5.88 10.27 41.95
C ASN A 107 -4.42 9.89 41.68
N TYR A 108 -3.52 10.20 42.61
CA TYR A 108 -2.10 9.88 42.49
C TYR A 108 -1.89 8.38 42.44
N LYS A 109 -2.53 7.62 43.34
CA LYS A 109 -2.48 6.15 43.30
C LYS A 109 -2.95 5.59 41.95
N LYS A 110 -4.04 6.13 41.40
CA LYS A 110 -4.57 5.70 40.09
C LYS A 110 -3.56 5.96 38.96
N LEU A 111 -2.94 7.14 38.94
CA LEU A 111 -1.93 7.50 37.95
C LEU A 111 -0.68 6.63 38.05
N ARG A 112 -0.16 6.40 39.27
CA ARG A 112 1.01 5.53 39.47
C ARG A 112 0.75 4.09 39.06
N ILE A 113 -0.42 3.52 39.38
CA ILE A 113 -0.80 2.18 38.90
C ILE A 113 -0.81 2.13 37.37
N ALA A 114 -1.39 3.16 36.72
CA ALA A 114 -1.43 3.23 35.27
C ALA A 114 -0.02 3.37 34.64
N TYR A 115 0.85 4.20 35.23
CA TYR A 115 2.24 4.35 34.81
C TYR A 115 3.00 3.01 34.90
N HIS A 116 2.96 2.37 36.06
CA HIS A 116 3.71 1.12 36.28
C HIS A 116 3.20 -0.01 35.39
N ARG A 117 1.89 -0.10 35.15
CA ARG A 117 1.33 -1.06 34.19
C ARG A 117 1.88 -0.83 32.78
N LYS A 118 1.91 0.42 32.29
CA LYS A 118 2.49 0.74 30.97
C LYS A 118 3.99 0.47 30.93
N SER A 119 4.72 0.76 32.00
CA SER A 119 6.15 0.51 32.13
C SER A 119 6.49 -0.97 31.97
N LEU A 120 5.74 -1.86 32.62
CA LEU A 120 5.90 -3.31 32.48
C LEU A 120 5.62 -3.79 31.05
N ILE A 121 4.56 -3.28 30.42
CA ILE A 121 4.22 -3.61 29.02
C ILE A 121 5.32 -3.12 28.07
N HIS A 122 5.80 -1.89 28.25
CA HIS A 122 6.88 -1.32 27.45
C HIS A 122 8.17 -2.11 27.58
N LEU A 123 8.53 -2.51 28.81
CA LEU A 123 9.69 -3.35 29.07
C LEU A 123 9.56 -4.70 28.36
N ALA A 124 8.42 -5.37 28.52
CA ALA A 124 8.15 -6.65 27.85
C ALA A 124 8.21 -6.53 26.32
N ALA A 125 7.67 -5.44 25.75
CA ALA A 125 7.70 -5.19 24.31
C ALA A 125 9.13 -4.92 23.80
N LYS A 126 9.99 -4.27 24.60
CA LYS A 126 11.40 -4.04 24.25
C LYS A 126 12.27 -5.28 24.36
N THR A 127 11.96 -6.20 25.27
CA THR A 127 12.77 -7.41 25.50
C THR A 127 12.28 -8.62 24.71
N SER A 128 11.06 -8.58 24.19
CA SER A 128 10.58 -9.59 23.25
C SER A 128 11.28 -9.35 21.92
N ASN A 129 12.28 -10.18 21.60
CA ASN A 129 12.87 -10.24 20.26
C ASN A 129 11.79 -10.67 19.26
N ILE A 130 11.13 -9.70 18.63
CA ILE A 130 10.30 -9.86 17.43
C ILE A 130 11.01 -9.15 16.28
#